data_AF-A0A3B0UU17-F1
#
_entry.id   AF-A0A3B0UU17-F1
#
_cell.length_a   1.000
_cell.length_b   1.000
_cell.length_c   1.000
_cell.angle_alpha   90.00
_cell.angle_beta   90.00
_cell.angle_gamma   90.00
#
_symmetry.space_group_name_H-M   'P 1'
#
loop_
_entity.id
_entity.type
_entity.pdbx_description
1 polymer ?
#
loop_
_entity_poly.entity_id
_entity_poly.type
_entity_poly.pdbx_seq_one_letter_code
_entity_poly.pdbx_strand_id
1 'polypeptide(L)'
;MRKKNNLPTNINELEEKLVDLSLRLKNSSNELISVKDNYNKIIGKLIHNLKNPVGVIFSFSEMMLEDIEDYSTDKLKKHIEIIKNSSKFSIELLNTVAKLSQLKSSDYTLNLKQLNFLNLISNVVSEFERLAEYRNITLQINFPTKPIFLAVDEAEISIVIRNILNNAFRYSSKNTTITIEVIENNNIVETTI
;
A
#
# COMPACT_ATOMS: atom_id res chain seq x y z
N MET A 1 19.70 -12.40 -70.64
CA MET A 1 18.46 -13.01 -70.08
C MET A 1 18.22 -12.45 -68.68
N ARG A 2 16.94 -12.23 -68.35
CA ARG A 2 16.39 -11.33 -67.32
C ARG A 2 16.84 -11.60 -65.87
N LYS A 3 17.25 -10.55 -65.15
CA LYS A 3 17.21 -10.47 -63.67
C LYS A 3 15.73 -10.51 -63.25
N LYS A 4 15.27 -11.62 -62.67
CA LYS A 4 13.96 -11.67 -61.99
C LYS A 4 14.10 -10.94 -60.65
N ASN A 5 13.40 -9.81 -60.55
CA ASN A 5 13.23 -9.03 -59.33
C ASN A 5 12.53 -9.87 -58.25
N ASN A 6 13.26 -10.28 -57.20
CA ASN A 6 12.71 -10.77 -55.93
C ASN A 6 12.17 -9.62 -55.03
N LEU A 7 11.79 -8.48 -55.62
CA LEU A 7 11.31 -7.31 -54.88
C LEU A 7 9.91 -7.44 -54.25
N PRO A 8 8.90 -8.13 -54.83
CA PRO A 8 7.54 -8.09 -54.26
C PRO A 8 7.42 -8.87 -52.94
N THR A 9 8.19 -9.94 -52.74
CA THR A 9 8.15 -10.74 -51.51
C THR A 9 8.70 -9.97 -50.31
N ASN A 10 9.77 -9.20 -50.51
CA ASN A 10 10.42 -8.42 -49.46
C ASN A 10 9.60 -7.17 -49.07
N ILE A 11 8.84 -6.60 -50.01
CA ILE A 11 7.91 -5.50 -49.75
C ILE A 11 6.71 -6.01 -48.95
N ASN A 12 6.13 -7.14 -49.32
CA ASN A 12 5.02 -7.74 -48.57
C ASN A 12 5.42 -8.13 -47.13
N GLU A 13 6.62 -8.71 -46.94
CA GLU A 13 7.16 -9.01 -45.59
C GLU A 13 7.40 -7.73 -44.76
N LEU A 14 7.81 -6.63 -45.41
CA LEU A 14 8.01 -5.35 -44.75
C LEU A 14 6.68 -4.69 -44.37
N GLU A 15 5.67 -4.78 -45.24
CA GLU A 15 4.30 -4.35 -44.98
C GLU A 15 3.67 -5.13 -43.82
N GLU A 16 3.82 -6.45 -43.79
CA GLU A 16 3.37 -7.28 -42.66
C GLU A 16 4.04 -6.89 -41.34
N LYS A 17 5.36 -6.65 -41.35
CA LYS A 17 6.09 -6.16 -40.16
C LYS A 17 5.64 -4.76 -39.72
N LEU A 18 5.35 -3.86 -40.66
CA LEU A 18 4.83 -2.52 -40.37
C LEU A 18 3.45 -2.60 -39.69
N VAL A 19 2.58 -3.48 -40.19
CA VAL A 19 1.26 -3.74 -39.60
C VAL A 19 1.39 -4.33 -38.20
N ASP A 20 2.24 -5.34 -37.99
CA ASP A 20 2.50 -5.92 -36.66
C ASP A 20 3.03 -4.87 -35.68
N LEU A 21 4.01 -4.06 -36.07
CA LEU A 21 4.56 -3.00 -35.22
C LEU A 21 3.50 -1.94 -34.87
N SER A 22 2.69 -1.52 -35.86
CA SER A 22 1.59 -0.58 -35.64
C SER A 22 0.56 -1.14 -34.65
N LEU A 23 0.23 -2.43 -34.74
CA LEU A 23 -0.66 -3.09 -33.79
C LEU A 23 -0.06 -3.14 -32.39
N ARG A 24 1.22 -3.48 -32.25
CA ARG A 24 1.92 -3.50 -30.94
C ARG A 24 1.99 -2.11 -30.31
N LEU A 25 2.28 -1.07 -31.11
CA LEU A 25 2.27 0.32 -30.65
C LEU A 25 0.88 0.75 -30.18
N LYS A 26 -0.16 0.40 -30.93
CA LYS A 26 -1.55 0.68 -30.55
C LYS A 26 -1.93 -0.02 -29.25
N ASN A 27 -1.57 -1.29 -29.09
CA ASN A 27 -1.84 -2.05 -27.86
C ASN A 27 -1.10 -1.46 -26.67
N SER A 28 0.19 -1.15 -26.81
CA SER A 28 0.99 -0.50 -25.76
C SER A 28 0.43 0.87 -25.39
N SER A 29 -0.02 1.65 -26.37
CA SER A 29 -0.67 2.95 -26.14
C SER A 29 -1.96 2.81 -25.34
N ASN A 30 -2.81 1.84 -25.70
CA ASN A 30 -4.04 1.55 -24.96
C ASN A 30 -3.76 1.09 -23.52
N GLU A 31 -2.74 0.27 -23.31
CA GLU A 31 -2.29 -0.14 -21.96
C GLU A 31 -1.84 1.07 -21.14
N LEU A 32 -1.04 1.97 -21.72
CA LEU A 32 -0.61 3.20 -21.04
C LEU A 32 -1.79 4.10 -20.66
N ILE A 33 -2.76 4.26 -21.55
CA ILE A 33 -4.00 5.02 -21.27
C ILE A 33 -4.76 4.37 -20.11
N SER A 34 -4.93 3.04 -20.15
CA SER A 34 -5.60 2.28 -19.07
C SER A 34 -4.90 2.47 -17.72
N VAL A 35 -3.57 2.35 -17.67
CA VAL A 35 -2.77 2.56 -16.46
C VAL A 35 -2.91 3.99 -15.93
N LYS A 36 -2.92 4.99 -16.83
CA LYS A 36 -3.10 6.40 -16.46
C LYS A 36 -4.49 6.66 -15.89
N ASP A 37 -5.53 6.11 -16.52
CA ASP A 37 -6.91 6.29 -16.08
C ASP A 37 -7.16 5.62 -14.72
N ASN A 38 -6.62 4.42 -14.51
CA ASN A 38 -6.69 3.74 -13.22
C ASN A 38 -5.99 4.55 -12.12
N TYR A 39 -4.83 5.13 -12.42
CA TYR A 39 -4.13 6.00 -11.49
C TYR A 39 -4.96 7.24 -11.12
N ASN A 40 -5.51 7.93 -12.11
CA ASN A 40 -6.35 9.11 -11.86
C ASN A 40 -7.59 8.77 -11.02
N LYS A 41 -8.20 7.60 -11.25
CA LYS A 41 -9.31 7.11 -10.42
C LYS A 41 -8.88 6.85 -8.97
N ILE A 42 -7.71 6.26 -8.74
CA ILE A 42 -7.17 6.03 -7.39
C ILE A 42 -6.93 7.35 -6.67
N ILE A 43 -6.24 8.30 -7.32
CA ILE A 43 -5.97 9.62 -6.74
C ILE A 43 -7.27 10.37 -6.45
N GLY A 44 -8.22 10.38 -7.38
CA GLY A 44 -9.52 11.01 -7.18
C GLY A 44 -10.27 10.45 -5.96
N LYS A 45 -10.26 9.12 -5.79
CA LYS A 45 -10.83 8.46 -4.60
C LYS A 45 -10.10 8.85 -3.31
N LEU A 46 -8.77 8.91 -3.31
CA LEU A 46 -7.98 9.31 -2.14
C LEU A 46 -8.28 10.76 -1.72
N ILE A 47 -8.37 11.69 -2.69
CA ILE A 47 -8.73 13.08 -2.43
C ILE A 47 -10.14 13.18 -1.82
N HIS A 48 -11.11 12.47 -2.39
CA HIS A 48 -12.46 12.44 -1.84
C HIS A 48 -12.45 11.91 -0.39
N ASN A 49 -11.75 10.79 -0.16
CA ASN A 49 -11.64 10.19 1.16
C ASN A 49 -10.89 11.07 2.17
N LEU A 50 -9.99 11.94 1.70
CA LEU A 50 -9.29 12.92 2.54
C LEU A 50 -10.18 14.11 2.92
N LYS A 51 -11.08 14.55 2.03
CA LYS A 51 -11.97 15.67 2.31
C LYS A 51 -12.89 15.40 3.51
N ASN A 52 -13.34 14.16 3.68
CA ASN A 52 -14.20 13.75 4.79
C ASN A 52 -13.58 13.98 6.18
N PRO A 53 -12.43 13.36 6.55
CA PRO A 53 -11.82 13.57 7.85
C PRO A 53 -11.37 15.02 8.06
N VAL A 54 -10.94 15.72 7.01
CA VAL A 54 -10.65 17.17 7.10
C VAL A 54 -11.90 17.97 7.45
N GLY A 55 -13.05 17.65 6.82
CA GLY A 55 -14.34 18.25 7.16
C GLY A 55 -14.76 17.99 8.61
N VAL A 56 -14.52 16.78 9.12
CA VAL A 56 -14.76 16.43 10.53
C VAL A 56 -13.87 17.24 11.47
N ILE A 57 -12.57 17.37 11.17
CA ILE A 57 -11.64 18.19 11.97
C ILE A 57 -12.15 19.64 12.02
N PHE A 58 -12.51 20.20 10.87
CA PHE A 58 -13.01 21.56 10.75
C PHE A 58 -14.31 21.76 11.55
N SER A 59 -15.33 20.92 11.33
CA SER A 59 -16.63 21.08 11.98
C SER A 59 -16.56 20.93 13.50
N PHE A 60 -15.80 19.95 14.00
CA PHE A 60 -15.64 19.79 15.45
C PHE A 60 -14.82 20.93 16.06
N SER A 61 -13.88 21.52 15.32
CA SER A 61 -13.15 22.70 15.78
C SER A 61 -14.06 23.93 15.83
N GLU A 62 -14.95 24.13 14.84
CA GLU A 62 -15.96 25.19 14.86
C GLU A 62 -16.94 25.01 16.02
N MET A 63 -17.50 23.82 16.21
CA MET A 63 -18.40 23.51 17.33
C MET A 63 -17.72 23.67 18.70
N MET A 64 -16.40 23.56 18.77
CA MET A 64 -15.64 23.82 20.00
C MET A 64 -15.42 25.30 20.24
N LEU A 65 -15.27 26.10 19.19
CA LEU A 65 -15.11 27.55 19.29
C LEU A 65 -16.44 28.26 19.60
N GLU A 66 -17.56 27.81 19.03
CA GLU A 66 -18.88 28.41 19.24
C GLU A 66 -19.38 28.27 20.69
N ASP A 67 -19.20 27.11 21.30
CA ASP A 67 -19.71 26.80 22.64
C ASP A 67 -18.60 26.82 23.72
N ILE A 68 -17.47 27.51 23.50
CA ILE A 68 -16.26 27.30 24.30
C ILE A 68 -16.44 27.53 25.81
N GLU A 69 -17.35 28.43 26.19
CA GLU A 69 -17.68 28.77 27.58
C GLU A 69 -18.53 27.68 28.27
N ASP A 70 -19.24 26.85 27.50
CA ASP A 70 -20.17 25.82 27.97
C ASP A 70 -19.61 24.38 27.81
N TYR A 71 -18.32 24.22 27.49
CA TYR A 71 -17.71 22.90 27.36
C TYR A 71 -17.44 22.25 28.72
N SER A 72 -18.15 21.16 28.99
CA SER A 72 -17.71 20.21 30.02
C SER A 72 -16.39 19.55 29.60
N THR A 73 -15.56 19.21 30.58
CA THR A 73 -14.28 18.51 30.37
C THR A 73 -14.47 17.21 29.58
N ASP A 74 -15.56 16.48 29.81
CA ASP A 74 -15.85 15.23 29.10
C ASP A 74 -16.23 15.46 27.62
N LYS A 75 -17.05 16.49 27.34
CA LYS A 75 -17.40 16.86 25.96
C LYS A 75 -16.14 17.31 25.21
N LEU A 76 -15.27 18.07 25.87
CA LEU A 76 -14.01 18.55 25.32
C LEU A 76 -13.10 17.37 24.94
N LYS A 77 -12.89 16.45 25.88
CA LYS A 77 -12.05 15.27 25.66
C LYS A 77 -12.56 14.42 24.50
N LYS A 78 -13.87 14.20 24.41
CA LYS A 78 -14.49 13.43 23.33
C LYS A 78 -14.29 14.10 21.97
N HIS A 79 -14.47 15.42 21.87
CA HIS A 79 -14.32 16.15 20.60
C HIS A 79 -12.86 16.22 20.16
N ILE A 80 -11.93 16.47 21.10
CA ILE A 80 -10.49 16.41 20.82
C ILE A 80 -10.08 15.01 20.33
N GLU A 81 -10.63 13.95 20.91
CA GLU A 81 -10.36 12.59 20.46
C GLU A 81 -10.87 12.34 19.04
N ILE A 82 -12.04 12.87 18.67
CA ILE A 82 -12.56 12.82 17.30
C ILE A 82 -11.62 13.57 16.34
N ILE A 83 -11.22 14.79 16.68
CA ILE A 83 -10.28 15.59 15.88
C ILE A 83 -8.94 14.86 15.71
N LYS A 84 -8.39 14.31 16.80
CA LYS A 84 -7.12 13.56 16.79
C LYS A 84 -7.20 12.35 15.87
N ASN A 85 -8.27 11.56 15.96
CA ASN A 85 -8.45 10.36 15.16
C ASN A 85 -8.65 10.69 13.68
N SER A 86 -9.45 11.71 13.35
CA SER A 86 -9.59 12.19 11.97
C SER A 86 -8.29 12.75 11.41
N SER A 87 -7.51 13.47 12.22
CA SER A 87 -6.20 14.00 11.82
C SER A 87 -5.21 12.88 11.51
N LYS A 88 -5.16 11.85 12.36
CA LYS A 88 -4.33 10.67 12.13
C LYS A 88 -4.70 9.99 10.80
N PHE A 89 -6.00 9.79 10.56
CA PHE A 89 -6.46 9.19 9.31
C PHE A 89 -6.12 10.04 8.07
N SER A 90 -6.27 11.37 8.16
CA SER A 90 -5.86 12.28 7.07
C SER A 90 -4.36 12.18 6.76
N ILE A 91 -3.52 12.07 7.79
CA ILE A 91 -2.06 11.90 7.62
C ILE A 91 -1.76 10.56 6.93
N GLU A 92 -2.44 9.48 7.30
CA GLU A 92 -2.27 8.16 6.65
C GLU A 92 -2.63 8.21 5.16
N LEU A 93 -3.72 8.91 4.80
CA LEU A 93 -4.11 9.11 3.40
C LEU A 93 -3.08 9.95 2.63
N LEU A 94 -2.57 11.03 3.24
CA LEU A 94 -1.54 11.87 2.62
C LEU A 94 -0.25 11.08 2.36
N ASN A 95 0.18 10.28 3.33
CA ASN A 95 1.34 9.40 3.18
C ASN A 95 1.12 8.37 2.06
N THR A 96 -0.09 7.85 1.93
CA THR A 96 -0.46 6.93 0.84
C THR A 96 -0.32 7.61 -0.53
N VAL A 97 -0.80 8.85 -0.67
CA VAL A 97 -0.67 9.63 -1.91
C VAL A 97 0.81 9.92 -2.22
N ALA A 98 1.58 10.36 -1.22
CA ALA A 98 3.00 10.63 -1.38
C ALA A 98 3.76 9.37 -1.82
N LYS A 99 3.46 8.22 -1.21
CA LYS A 99 4.07 6.94 -1.56
C LYS A 99 3.74 6.51 -3.00
N LEU A 100 2.48 6.65 -3.42
CA LEU A 100 2.08 6.37 -4.80
C LEU A 100 2.82 7.27 -5.80
N SER A 101 3.03 8.55 -5.45
CA SER A 101 3.81 9.46 -6.27
C SER A 101 5.27 9.05 -6.37
N GLN A 102 5.89 8.64 -5.25
CA GLN A 102 7.27 8.15 -5.24
C GLN A 102 7.43 6.90 -6.10
N LEU A 103 6.54 5.91 -5.97
CA LEU A 103 6.57 4.66 -6.76
C LEU A 103 6.50 4.89 -8.28
N LYS A 104 6.01 6.05 -8.73
CA LYS A 104 5.96 6.45 -10.14
C LYS A 104 7.17 7.24 -10.62
N SER A 105 8.01 7.73 -9.70
CA SER A 105 9.24 8.39 -10.09
C SER A 105 10.16 7.37 -10.77
N SER A 106 10.84 7.79 -11.83
CA SER A 106 11.87 6.98 -12.50
C SER A 106 13.00 6.56 -11.56
N ASP A 107 13.16 7.29 -10.46
CA ASP A 107 14.29 7.19 -9.54
C ASP A 107 13.95 6.35 -8.29
N TYR A 108 12.72 5.82 -8.22
CA TYR A 108 12.34 4.92 -7.14
C TYR A 108 13.09 3.61 -7.27
N THR A 109 13.96 3.36 -6.31
CA THR A 109 14.78 2.15 -6.23
C THR A 109 14.60 1.52 -4.86
N LEU A 110 14.50 0.20 -4.84
CA LEU A 110 14.48 -0.56 -3.58
C LEU A 110 15.90 -0.64 -3.02
N ASN A 111 16.05 -0.34 -1.73
CA ASN A 111 17.30 -0.49 -1.01
C ASN A 111 17.42 -1.92 -0.48
N LEU A 112 17.64 -2.87 -1.40
CA LEU A 112 17.72 -4.29 -1.05
C LEU A 112 18.97 -4.56 -0.20
N LYS A 113 18.76 -5.08 1.00
CA LYS A 113 19.82 -5.50 1.92
C LYS A 113 19.55 -6.92 2.41
N GLN A 114 20.61 -7.70 2.53
CA GLN A 114 20.50 -9.03 3.10
C GLN A 114 20.29 -8.92 4.61
N LEU A 115 19.15 -9.41 5.08
CA LEU A 115 18.78 -9.38 6.50
C LEU A 115 18.07 -10.67 6.91
N ASN A 116 18.00 -10.93 8.22
CA ASN A 116 17.20 -12.02 8.75
C ASN A 116 15.72 -11.61 8.73
N PHE A 117 14.95 -12.21 7.82
CA PHE A 117 13.56 -11.89 7.58
C PHE A 117 12.68 -12.15 8.80
N LEU A 118 12.96 -13.21 9.57
CA LEU A 118 12.21 -13.53 10.78
C LEU A 118 12.38 -12.43 11.85
N ASN A 119 13.57 -11.84 11.96
CA ASN A 119 13.81 -10.72 12.86
C ASN A 119 13.03 -9.47 12.43
N LEU A 120 12.97 -9.20 11.12
CA LEU A 120 12.18 -8.10 10.59
C LEU A 120 10.69 -8.25 10.96
N ILE A 121 10.10 -9.44 10.71
CA ILE A 121 8.70 -9.69 11.07
C ILE A 121 8.50 -9.59 12.59
N SER A 122 9.40 -10.18 13.39
CA SER A 122 9.36 -10.09 14.87
C SER A 122 9.34 -8.64 15.36
N ASN A 123 10.23 -7.81 14.82
CA ASN A 123 10.32 -6.39 15.18
C ASN A 123 9.00 -5.68 14.91
N VAL A 124 8.41 -5.89 13.73
CA VAL A 124 7.12 -5.27 13.39
C VAL A 124 6.00 -5.80 14.29
N VAL A 125 5.93 -7.11 14.55
CA VAL A 125 4.89 -7.69 15.41
C VAL A 125 4.98 -7.16 16.85
N SER A 126 6.20 -6.95 17.36
CA SER A 126 6.42 -6.41 18.71
C SER A 126 5.78 -5.02 18.93
N GLU A 127 5.63 -4.23 17.86
CA GLU A 127 4.97 -2.93 17.93
C GLU A 127 3.47 -3.04 18.26
N PHE A 128 2.86 -4.20 17.99
CA PHE A 128 1.46 -4.48 18.19
C PHE A 128 1.14 -5.18 19.52
N GLU A 129 2.14 -5.64 20.29
CA GLU A 129 1.94 -6.35 21.55
C GLU A 129 1.07 -5.56 22.54
N ARG A 130 1.40 -4.27 22.74
CA ARG A 130 0.60 -3.38 23.62
C ARG A 130 -0.83 -3.18 23.13
N LEU A 131 -1.03 -3.12 21.81
CA LEU A 131 -2.36 -3.00 21.22
C LEU A 131 -3.15 -4.32 21.39
N ALA A 132 -2.47 -5.46 21.28
CA ALA A 132 -3.02 -6.79 21.49
C ALA A 132 -3.53 -6.94 22.93
N GLU A 133 -2.71 -6.59 23.91
CA GLU A 133 -3.09 -6.57 25.32
C GLU A 133 -4.30 -5.65 25.56
N TYR A 134 -4.23 -4.40 25.09
CA TYR A 134 -5.31 -3.43 25.27
C TYR A 134 -6.65 -3.89 24.66
N ARG A 135 -6.60 -4.58 23.51
CA ARG A 135 -7.79 -5.08 22.82
C ARG A 135 -8.18 -6.50 23.20
N ASN A 136 -7.43 -7.15 24.10
CA ASN A 136 -7.58 -8.55 24.47
C ASN A 136 -7.59 -9.48 23.25
N ILE A 137 -6.60 -9.31 22.37
CA ILE A 137 -6.36 -10.14 21.18
C ILE A 137 -5.06 -10.89 21.40
N THR A 138 -5.04 -12.19 21.12
CA THR A 138 -3.82 -13.00 21.20
C THR A 138 -3.03 -12.87 19.91
N LEU A 139 -1.74 -12.54 20.00
CA LEU A 139 -0.81 -12.66 18.89
C LEU A 139 -0.11 -14.02 18.95
N GLN A 140 -0.26 -14.82 17.91
CA GLN A 140 0.43 -16.09 17.77
C GLN A 140 1.44 -16.00 16.63
N ILE A 141 2.68 -16.40 16.88
CA ILE A 141 3.76 -16.37 15.90
C ILE A 141 4.25 -17.78 15.64
N ASN A 142 4.15 -18.23 14.39
CA ASN A 142 4.58 -19.54 13.92
C ASN A 142 5.73 -19.35 12.92
N PHE A 143 6.97 -19.36 13.42
CA PHE A 143 8.17 -19.23 12.59
C PHE A 143 8.94 -20.55 12.50
N PRO A 144 9.68 -20.77 11.40
CA PRO A 144 10.62 -21.86 11.32
C PRO A 144 11.77 -21.62 12.30
N THR A 145 12.40 -22.71 12.75
CA THR A 145 13.51 -22.64 13.71
C THR A 145 14.80 -22.12 13.09
N LYS A 146 14.95 -22.22 11.78
CA LYS A 146 16.14 -21.75 11.06
C LYS A 146 15.96 -20.28 10.63
N PRO A 147 16.99 -19.43 10.75
CA PRO A 147 16.93 -18.07 10.24
C PRO A 147 16.81 -18.08 8.71
N ILE A 148 16.00 -17.17 8.19
CA ILE A 148 15.79 -16.98 6.76
C ILE A 148 16.44 -15.66 6.36
N PHE A 149 17.42 -15.70 5.45
CA PHE A 149 18.10 -14.49 4.97
C PHE A 149 17.62 -14.12 3.57
N LEU A 150 17.02 -12.93 3.44
CA LEU A 150 16.51 -12.40 2.16
C LEU A 150 17.11 -11.04 1.86
N ALA A 151 17.33 -10.77 0.57
CA ALA A 151 17.62 -9.43 0.08
C ALA A 151 16.31 -8.66 -0.12
N VAL A 152 15.95 -7.83 0.86
CA VAL A 152 14.70 -7.05 0.85
C VAL A 152 14.97 -5.62 1.26
N ASP A 153 14.04 -4.72 0.90
CA ASP A 153 14.02 -3.37 1.48
C ASP A 153 13.26 -3.44 2.81
N GLU A 154 14.01 -3.30 3.90
CA GLU A 154 13.49 -3.40 5.27
C GLU A 154 12.33 -2.43 5.53
N ALA A 155 12.46 -1.18 5.03
CA ALA A 155 11.46 -0.15 5.26
C ALA A 155 10.16 -0.49 4.53
N GLU A 156 10.26 -0.92 3.27
CA GLU A 156 9.10 -1.27 2.44
C GLU A 156 8.36 -2.49 2.96
N ILE A 157 9.07 -3.58 3.28
CA ILE A 157 8.43 -4.78 3.84
C ILE A 157 7.78 -4.44 5.19
N SER A 158 8.46 -3.66 6.04
CA SER A 158 7.89 -3.28 7.32
C SER A 158 6.58 -2.48 7.17
N ILE A 159 6.46 -1.63 6.15
CA ILE A 159 5.22 -0.92 5.84
C ILE A 159 4.12 -1.90 5.43
N VAL A 160 4.43 -2.87 4.57
CA VAL A 160 3.46 -3.90 4.13
C VAL A 160 2.92 -4.68 5.32
N ILE A 161 3.81 -5.21 6.16
CA ILE A 161 3.42 -6.02 7.33
C ILE A 161 2.62 -5.18 8.34
N ARG A 162 3.04 -3.93 8.63
CA ARG A 162 2.26 -3.02 9.49
C ARG A 162 0.86 -2.77 8.95
N ASN A 163 0.71 -2.57 7.64
CA ASN A 163 -0.60 -2.32 7.03
C ASN A 163 -1.53 -3.54 7.16
N ILE A 164 -1.00 -4.75 6.96
CA ILE A 164 -1.77 -5.98 7.10
C ILE A 164 -2.16 -6.20 8.58
N LEU A 165 -1.23 -6.06 9.52
CA LEU A 165 -1.51 -6.17 10.95
C LEU A 165 -2.51 -5.11 11.43
N ASN A 166 -2.37 -3.85 10.99
CA ASN A 166 -3.36 -2.81 11.30
C ASN A 166 -4.76 -3.19 10.83
N ASN A 167 -4.88 -3.78 9.64
CA ASN A 167 -6.16 -4.28 9.15
C ASN A 167 -6.67 -5.45 10.00
N ALA A 168 -5.83 -6.43 10.33
CA ALA A 168 -6.19 -7.54 11.21
C ALA A 168 -6.72 -7.03 12.55
N PHE A 169 -6.02 -6.11 13.21
CA PHE A 169 -6.50 -5.48 14.45
C PHE A 169 -7.79 -4.69 14.25
N ARG A 170 -7.93 -3.93 13.16
CA ARG A 170 -9.14 -3.13 12.91
C ARG A 170 -10.39 -4.01 12.79
N TYR A 171 -10.28 -5.18 12.16
CA TYR A 171 -11.42 -6.05 11.84
C TYR A 171 -11.59 -7.23 12.80
N SER A 172 -10.62 -7.52 13.66
CA SER A 172 -10.73 -8.56 14.68
C SER A 172 -11.51 -8.10 15.91
N SER A 173 -12.38 -8.99 16.39
CA SER A 173 -13.11 -8.85 17.66
C SER A 173 -12.21 -9.10 18.86
N LYS A 174 -12.63 -8.68 20.06
CA LYS A 174 -11.95 -9.04 21.31
C LYS A 174 -11.96 -10.57 21.51
N ASN A 175 -10.97 -11.09 22.23
CA ASN A 175 -10.77 -12.51 22.53
C ASN A 175 -10.54 -13.39 21.28
N THR A 176 -10.00 -12.82 20.21
CA THR A 176 -9.60 -13.56 19.01
C THR A 176 -8.08 -13.73 18.96
N THR A 177 -7.62 -14.61 18.07
CA THR A 177 -6.20 -14.81 17.80
C THR A 177 -5.87 -14.30 16.40
N ILE A 178 -4.82 -13.50 16.27
CA ILE A 178 -4.19 -13.17 14.99
C ILE A 178 -2.92 -14.02 14.91
N THR A 179 -2.80 -14.82 13.86
CA THR A 179 -1.69 -15.75 13.66
C THR A 179 -0.79 -15.25 12.55
N ILE A 180 0.50 -15.06 12.84
CA ILE A 180 1.53 -14.72 11.87
C ILE A 180 2.34 -15.99 11.61
N GLU A 181 2.29 -16.50 10.39
CA GLU A 181 3.02 -17.69 9.97
C GLU A 181 4.00 -17.36 8.84
N VAL A 182 5.22 -17.89 8.94
CA VAL A 182 6.23 -17.79 7.87
C VAL A 182 6.64 -19.19 7.46
N ILE A 183 6.58 -19.48 6.15
CA ILE A 183 6.94 -20.79 5.58
C ILE A 183 7.94 -20.57 4.44
N GLU A 184 9.00 -21.37 4.40
CA GLU A 184 9.95 -21.38 3.29
C GLU A 184 9.72 -22.64 2.43
N ASN A 185 9.29 -22.44 1.18
CA ASN A 185 8.99 -23.50 0.20
C ASN A 185 9.69 -23.19 -1.12
N ASN A 186 10.58 -24.09 -1.61
CA ASN A 186 11.17 -24.01 -2.94
C ASN A 186 11.77 -22.62 -3.30
N ASN A 187 12.59 -22.04 -2.40
CA ASN A 187 13.18 -20.70 -2.51
C ASN A 187 12.17 -19.53 -2.46
N ILE A 188 10.91 -19.79 -2.11
CA ILE A 188 9.91 -18.77 -1.84
C ILE A 188 9.65 -18.73 -0.35
N VAL A 189 9.61 -17.52 0.21
CA VAL A 189 9.21 -17.29 1.59
C VAL A 189 7.81 -16.72 1.57
N GLU A 190 6.87 -17.49 2.10
CA GLU A 190 5.47 -17.12 2.26
C GLU A 190 5.23 -16.60 3.68
N THR A 191 4.43 -15.53 3.80
CA THR A 191 4.04 -14.97 5.09
C THR A 191 2.52 -14.79 5.10
N THR A 192 1.86 -15.38 6.10
CA THR A 192 0.41 -15.36 6.28
C THR A 192 0.09 -14.65 7.59
N ILE A 193 -0.90 -13.75 7.57
CA ILE A 193 -1.36 -12.94 8.72
C ILE A 193 -2.89 -12.90 8.72
#